data_AF-A0A937TL15-F1
#
_entry.id   AF-A0A937TL15-F1
#
_cell.length_a   1.000
_cell.length_b   1.000
_cell.length_c   1.000
_cell.angle_alpha   90.00
_cell.angle_beta   90.00
_cell.angle_gamma   90.00
#
_symmetry.space_group_name_H-M   'P 1'
#
loop_
_entity.id
_entity.type
_entity.pdbx_description
1 polymer ?
#
loop_
_entity_poly.entity_id
_entity_poly.type
_entity_poly.pdbx_seq_one_letter_code
_entity_poly.pdbx_strand_id
1 'polypeptide(L)' 'MSEQVINQEFNTYFKLLTKDQKESILLLIKSFVNRTNRISVEQYNNEIDAAEARISQGLYISHEEIEKESKEW' A
#
# COMPACT_ATOMS: atom_id res chain seq x y z
N MET A 1 -16.49 -17.46 18.49
CA MET A 1 -15.25 -18.28 18.50
C MET A 1 -14.09 -17.38 18.91
N SER A 2 -13.13 -17.88 19.68
CA SER A 2 -11.90 -17.14 19.98
C SER A 2 -10.95 -17.17 18.78
N GLU A 3 -10.02 -16.22 18.71
CA GLU A 3 -8.98 -16.18 17.67
C GLU A 3 -8.17 -17.48 17.63
N GLN A 4 -7.88 -18.06 18.80
CA GLN A 4 -7.20 -19.36 18.90
C GLN A 4 -8.00 -20.49 18.22
N VAL A 5 -9.32 -20.53 18.41
CA VAL A 5 -10.20 -21.53 17.78
C VAL A 5 -10.21 -21.34 16.27
N ILE A 6 -10.34 -20.09 15.79
CA ILE A 6 -10.31 -19.78 14.35
C ILE A 6 -8.99 -20.22 13.73
N ASN A 7 -7.85 -19.93 14.36
CA ASN A 7 -6.53 -20.32 13.86
C ASN A 7 -6.33 -21.84 13.85
N GLN A 8 -6.88 -22.56 14.83
CA GLN A 8 -6.83 -24.03 14.87
C GLN A 8 -7.68 -24.65 13.76
N GLU A 9 -8.90 -24.18 13.57
CA GLU A 9 -9.77 -24.66 12.49
C GLU A 9 -9.19 -24.34 11.11
N PHE A 10 -8.71 -23.11 10.91
CA PHE A 10 -8.06 -22.72 9.66
C PHE A 10 -6.88 -23.66 9.34
N ASN A 11 -5.98 -23.90 10.29
CA ASN A 11 -4.84 -24.80 10.08
C ASN A 11 -5.27 -26.25 9.81
N THR A 12 -6.34 -26.70 10.48
CA THR A 12 -6.87 -28.06 10.29
C THR A 12 -7.33 -28.25 8.85
N TYR A 13 -8.16 -27.34 8.34
CA TYR A 13 -8.67 -27.43 6.96
C TYR A 13 -7.60 -27.09 5.93
N PHE A 14 -6.74 -26.10 6.18
CA PHE A 14 -5.69 -25.70 5.25
C PHE A 14 -4.72 -26.86 4.94
N LYS A 15 -4.40 -27.72 5.91
CA LYS A 15 -3.53 -28.88 5.71
C LYS A 15 -4.10 -29.88 4.69
N LEU A 16 -5.42 -30.03 4.65
CA LEU A 16 -6.12 -30.99 3.76
C LEU A 16 -6.16 -30.53 2.30
N LEU A 17 -5.86 -29.27 2.03
CA LEU A 17 -5.87 -28.72 0.68
C LEU A 17 -4.69 -29.20 -0.16
N THR A 18 -4.95 -29.33 -1.47
CA THR A 18 -3.91 -29.51 -2.49
C THR A 18 -3.03 -28.26 -2.60
N LYS A 19 -1.90 -28.38 -3.30
CA LYS A 19 -0.99 -27.25 -3.52
C LYS A 19 -1.70 -26.07 -4.19
N ASP A 20 -2.40 -26.31 -5.30
CA ASP A 20 -3.06 -25.26 -6.09
C ASP A 20 -4.17 -24.54 -5.29
N GLN A 21 -4.87 -25.28 -4.43
CA GLN A 21 -5.87 -24.71 -3.52
C GLN A 21 -5.21 -23.86 -2.42
N LYS A 22 -4.10 -24.33 -1.83
CA LYS A 22 -3.32 -23.55 -0.86
C LYS A 22 -2.82 -22.24 -1.49
N GLU A 23 -2.35 -22.30 -2.73
CA GLU A 23 -1.91 -21.12 -3.47
C GLU A 23 -3.06 -20.14 -3.72
N SER A 24 -4.24 -20.63 -4.08
CA SER A 24 -5.44 -19.80 -4.27
C SER A 24 -5.87 -19.08 -2.98
N ILE A 25 -5.91 -19.80 -1.85
CA ILE A 25 -6.22 -19.22 -0.54
C ILE A 25 -5.14 -18.22 -0.10
N LEU A 26 -3.86 -18.52 -0.36
CA LEU A 26 -2.76 -17.61 -0.04
C LEU A 26 -2.85 -16.31 -0.85
N LEU A 27 -3.23 -16.38 -2.13
CA LEU A 27 -3.49 -15.20 -2.96
C LEU A 27 -4.65 -14.37 -2.41
N LEU A 28 -5.73 -15.02 -1.98
CA LEU A 28 -6.85 -14.36 -1.35
C LEU A 28 -6.43 -13.63 -0.06
N ILE A 29 -5.72 -14.30 0.84
CA ILE A 29 -5.18 -13.69 2.08
C ILE A 29 -4.29 -12.49 1.73
N LYS A 30 -3.39 -12.64 0.75
CA LYS A 30 -2.54 -11.54 0.27
C LYS A 30 -3.36 -10.36 -0.25
N SER A 31 -4.49 -10.58 -0.91
CA SER A 31 -5.36 -9.47 -1.38
C SER A 31 -5.93 -8.61 -0.24
N PHE A 32 -6.11 -9.20 0.95
CA PHE A 32 -6.57 -8.49 2.14
C PHE A 32 -5.43 -7.79 2.90
N VAL A 33 -4.24 -8.40 2.92
CA VAL A 33 -3.07 -7.88 3.68
C VAL A 33 -2.26 -6.87 2.87
N ASN A 34 -2.24 -6.98 1.54
CA ASN A 34 -1.43 -6.12 0.66
C ASN A 34 -2.09 -4.76 0.37
N ARG A 35 -2.90 -4.26 1.32
CA ARG A 35 -3.46 -2.90 1.34
C ARG A 35 -2.51 -1.89 2.00
N THR A 36 -1.21 -2.18 2.08
CA THR A 36 -0.20 -1.20 2.49
C THR A 36 0.02 -0.20 1.35
N ASN A 37 -0.85 0.81 1.27
CA ASN A 37 -0.65 2.10 0.60
C ASN A 37 0.12 2.10 -0.73
N ARG A 38 -0.07 1.08 -1.59
CA ARG A 38 0.42 1.15 -2.96
C ARG A 38 -0.62 1.91 -3.77
N ILE A 39 -0.30 3.16 -4.06
CA ILE A 39 -1.01 3.95 -5.05
C ILE A 39 -0.97 3.19 -6.38
N SER A 40 -2.06 3.25 -7.16
CA SER A 40 -2.09 2.64 -8.49
C SER A 40 -1.11 3.39 -9.42
N VAL A 41 -0.70 2.75 -10.52
CA VAL A 41 0.11 3.43 -11.56
C VAL A 41 -0.63 4.67 -12.09
N GLU A 42 -1.94 4.58 -12.22
CA GLU A 42 -2.79 5.72 -12.62
C GLU A 42 -2.74 6.85 -11.59
N GLN A 43 -2.88 6.55 -10.30
CA GLN A 43 -2.76 7.56 -9.24
C GLN A 43 -1.37 8.19 -9.23
N TYR A 44 -0.32 7.39 -9.36
CA TYR A 44 1.05 7.88 -9.46
C TYR A 44 1.22 8.86 -10.64
N ASN A 45 0.76 8.49 -11.84
CA ASN A 45 0.86 9.36 -13.01
C ASN A 45 0.09 10.67 -12.81
N ASN A 46 -1.13 10.60 -12.25
CA ASN A 46 -1.92 11.80 -11.93
C ASN A 46 -1.20 12.72 -10.93
N GLU A 47 -0.52 12.16 -9.93
CA GLU A 47 0.27 12.92 -8.95
C GLU A 47 1.48 13.62 -9.60
N ILE A 48 2.15 12.96 -10.57
CA ILE A 48 3.24 13.55 -11.35
C ILE A 48 2.72 14.68 -12.24
N ASP A 49 1.65 14.46 -13.00
CA ASP A 49 1.05 15.49 -13.87
C ASP A 49 0.63 16.72 -13.06
N ALA A 50 0.04 16.51 -11.87
CA ALA A 50 -0.31 17.59 -10.95
C ALA A 50 0.90 18.30 -10.35
N ALA A 51 2.03 17.61 -10.14
CA ALA A 51 3.27 18.23 -9.69
C ALA A 51 3.89 19.09 -10.80
N GLU A 52 3.95 18.59 -12.04
CA GLU A 52 4.45 19.33 -13.19
C GLU A 52 3.61 20.58 -13.47
N ALA A 53 2.28 20.47 -13.38
CA ALA A 53 1.38 21.61 -13.54
C ALA A 53 1.67 22.71 -12.50
N ARG A 54 1.88 22.37 -11.23
CA ARG A 54 2.25 23.34 -10.18
C ARG A 54 3.58 24.03 -10.50
N ILE A 55 4.60 23.26 -10.89
CA ILE A 55 5.91 23.82 -11.27
C ILE A 55 5.76 24.77 -12.46
N SER A 56 4.99 24.39 -13.48
CA SER A 56 4.75 25.23 -14.67
C SER A 56 4.05 26.56 -14.34
N GLN A 57 3.25 26.58 -13.27
CA GLN A 57 2.57 27.78 -12.76
C GLN A 57 3.47 28.62 -11.85
N GLY A 58 4.74 28.24 -11.66
CA GLY A 58 5.67 28.89 -10.74
C GLY A 58 5.42 28.57 -9.27
N LEU A 59 4.56 27.58 -8.97
CA LEU A 59 4.26 27.12 -7.61
C LEU A 59 5.30 26.08 -7.17
N TYR A 60 6.54 26.54 -6.98
CA TYR A 60 7.63 25.75 -6.43
C TYR A 60 8.32 26.53 -5.31
N ILE A 61 9.01 25.82 -4.43
CA ILE A 61 9.88 26.39 -3.41
C ILE A 61 11.31 25.96 -3.73
N SER A 62 12.26 26.88 -3.62
CA SER A 62 13.67 26.57 -3.77
C SER A 62 14.21 25.82 -2.54
N HIS A 63 15.37 25.20 -2.72
CA HIS A 63 16.03 24.50 -1.62
C HIS A 63 16.39 25.43 -0.46
N GLU A 64 16.84 26.65 -0.74
CA GLU A 64 17.18 27.64 0.29
C GLU A 64 15.96 28.12 1.06
N GLU A 65 14.82 28.29 0.38
CA GLU A 65 13.56 28.69 1.00
C GLU A 65 13.02 27.60 1.93
N ILE A 66 13.05 26.33 1.50
CA ILE A 66 12.59 25.23 2.36
C ILE A 66 13.52 24.99 3.55
N GLU A 67 14.85 25.19 3.41
CA GLU A 67 15.79 25.11 4.53
C GLU A 67 15.57 26.21 5.58
N LYS A 68 15.07 27.36 5.14
CA LYS A 68 14.71 28.46 6.05
C LYS A 68 13.41 28.14 6.79
N GLU A 69 12.37 27.70 6.08
CA GLU A 69 11.07 27.32 6.68
C GLU A 69 11.20 26.12 7.64
N SER A 70 12.02 25.13 7.31
CA SER A 70 12.18 23.94 8.16
C SER A 70 12.82 24.23 9.52
N LYS A 71 13.51 25.36 9.68
CA LYS A 71 14.11 25.79 10.96
C LYS A 71 13.09 26.45 11.88
N GLU A 72 11.93 26.83 11.36
CA GLU A 72 10.84 27.47 12.10
C GLU A 72 9.77 26.46 12.58
N TRP A 73 9.88 25.19 12.18
CA TRP A 73 9.04 24.07 12.63
C TRP A 73 9.65 23.35 13.84
#